data_AF-A0A011MN83-F1
#
_entry.id   AF-A0A011MN83-F1
#
_cell.length_a   1.000
_cell.length_b   1.000
_cell.length_c   1.000
_cell.angle_alpha   90.00
_cell.angle_beta   90.00
_cell.angle_gamma   90.00
#
_symmetry.space_group_name_H-M   'P 1'
#
loop_
_entity.id
_entity.type
_entity.pdbx_description
1 polymer ?
#
loop_
_entity_poly.entity_id
_entity_poly.type
_entity_poly.pdbx_seq_one_letter_code
_entity_poly.pdbx_strand_id
1 'polypeptide(L)' 'MIVASNNDPWVKAGVAEHWARVWGSSYRNIGDAGHINVESGHGPWPQGLAFFEELRRVALAAQL' A
#
# COMPACT_ATOMS: atom_id res chain seq x y z
N MET A 1 5.12 5.17 0.44
CA MET A 1 3.71 4.76 0.58
C MET A 1 3.68 3.30 0.96
N ILE A 2 2.84 2.91 1.93
CA ILE A 2 2.55 1.53 2.31
C ILE A 2 1.09 1.22 1.96
N VAL A 3 0.85 0.10 1.29
CA VAL A 3 -0.48 -0.44 1.01
C VAL A 3 -0.68 -1.70 1.86
N ALA A 4 -1.82 -1.82 2.55
CA ALA A 4 -2.08 -2.90 3.49
C ALA A 4 -3.50 -3.49 3.35
N SER A 5 -3.66 -4.73 3.81
CA SER A 5 -4.95 -5.40 3.94
C SER A 5 -5.32 -5.65 5.40
N ASN A 6 -6.63 -5.69 5.68
CA ASN A 6 -7.18 -6.06 6.99
C ASN A 6 -7.01 -7.55 7.32
N ASN A 7 -7.02 -8.42 6.30
CA ASN A 7 -7.00 -9.88 6.44
C ASN A 7 -5.74 -10.52 5.85
N ASP A 8 -4.63 -9.78 5.79
CA ASP A 8 -3.32 -10.33 5.50
C ASP A 8 -2.90 -11.33 6.60
N PRO A 9 -2.59 -12.58 6.25
CA PRO A 9 -2.23 -13.62 7.22
C PRO A 9 -0.86 -13.41 7.89
N TRP A 10 -0.01 -12.55 7.33
CA TRP A 10 1.39 -12.36 7.76
C TRP A 10 1.60 -11.02 8.43
N VAL A 11 0.87 -9.96 8.03
CA VAL A 11 1.03 -8.61 8.60
C VAL A 11 -0.32 -7.99 8.94
N LYS A 12 -0.55 -7.72 10.23
CA LYS A 12 -1.75 -6.99 10.66
C LYS A 12 -1.74 -5.54 10.12
N ALA A 13 -2.89 -5.04 9.70
CA ALA A 13 -3.06 -3.67 9.21
C ALA A 13 -2.43 -2.60 10.14
N GLY A 14 -2.63 -2.71 11.45
CA GLY A 14 -2.06 -1.78 12.43
C GLY A 14 -0.53 -1.82 12.53
N VAL A 15 0.09 -2.97 12.26
CA VAL A 15 1.57 -3.08 12.18
C VAL A 15 2.08 -2.38 10.92
N ALA A 16 1.41 -2.57 9.79
CA ALA A 16 1.75 -1.85 8.55
C ALA A 16 1.57 -0.33 8.71
N GLU A 17 0.52 0.12 9.40
CA GLU A 17 0.30 1.55 9.70
C GLU A 17 1.40 2.12 10.60
N HIS A 18 1.81 1.36 11.64
CA HIS A 18 2.91 1.76 12.50
C HIS A 18 4.19 2.01 11.70
N TRP A 19 4.57 1.07 10.82
CA TRP A 19 5.76 1.22 9.96
C TRP A 19 5.63 2.37 8.98
N ALA A 20 4.43 2.64 8.44
CA ALA A 20 4.22 3.79 7.58
C ALA A 20 4.58 5.10 8.29
N ARG A 21 4.14 5.25 9.55
CA ARG A 21 4.48 6.41 10.39
C ARG A 21 5.98 6.48 10.68
N VAL A 22 6.60 5.36 11.07
CA VAL A 22 8.05 5.30 11.36
C VAL A 22 8.89 5.71 10.14
N TRP A 23 8.48 5.31 8.94
CA TRP A 23 9.20 5.64 7.70
C TRP A 23 8.80 6.98 7.09
N GLY A 24 7.90 7.76 7.72
CA GLY A 24 7.37 8.99 7.14
C GLY A 24 6.63 8.76 5.81
N SER A 25 6.10 7.55 5.61
CA SER A 25 5.35 7.16 4.42
C SER A 25 3.85 7.39 4.61
N SER A 26 3.16 7.73 3.53
CA SER A 26 1.69 7.61 3.48
C SER A 26 1.26 6.14 3.66
N TYR A 27 0.08 5.95 4.26
CA TYR A 27 -0.53 4.64 4.51
C TYR A 27 -1.87 4.54 3.78
N ARG A 28 -2.13 3.41 3.11
CA ARG A 28 -3.40 3.11 2.43
C ARG A 28 -3.84 1.69 2.75
N ASN A 29 -4.98 1.56 3.42
CA ASN A 29 -5.63 0.26 3.63
C ASN A 29 -6.67 0.03 2.53
N ILE A 30 -6.65 -1.14 1.88
CA ILE A 30 -7.56 -1.51 0.78
C ILE A 30 -8.65 -2.50 1.18
N GLY A 31 -8.86 -2.68 2.49
CA GLY A 31 -9.85 -3.62 3.03
C GLY A 31 -9.35 -5.06 3.03
N ASP A 32 -10.25 -6.00 2.79
CA ASP A 32 -9.99 -7.43 2.81
C ASP A 32 -9.46 -7.88 1.44
N ALA A 33 -8.14 -8.07 1.33
CA ALA A 33 -7.39 -8.26 0.09
C ALA A 33 -6.33 -9.38 0.20
N GLY A 34 -6.33 -10.13 1.30
CA GLY A 34 -5.35 -11.17 1.60
C GLY A 34 -3.92 -10.59 1.66
N HIS A 35 -2.94 -11.36 1.22
CA HIS A 35 -1.55 -10.90 1.17
C HIS A 35 -1.18 -10.08 -0.09
N ILE A 36 -2.16 -9.50 -0.78
CA ILE A 36 -1.94 -8.66 -1.99
C ILE A 36 -0.96 -9.33 -2.99
N ASN A 37 -1.18 -10.61 -3.28
CA ASN A 37 -0.37 -11.40 -4.20
C ASN A 37 -1.26 -11.96 -5.32
N VAL A 38 -0.69 -12.76 -6.23
CA VAL A 38 -1.47 -13.37 -7.33
C VAL A 38 -2.57 -14.28 -6.80
N GLU A 39 -2.31 -15.04 -5.72
CA GLU A 39 -3.28 -15.95 -5.09
C GLU A 39 -4.48 -15.19 -4.49
N SER A 40 -4.28 -13.97 -3.99
CA SER A 40 -5.34 -13.10 -3.50
C SER A 40 -5.96 -12.20 -4.56
N GLY A 41 -5.66 -12.43 -5.86
CA GLY A 41 -6.29 -11.74 -6.98
C GLY A 41 -5.54 -10.52 -7.52
N HIS A 42 -4.33 -10.25 -7.05
CA HIS A 42 -3.55 -9.04 -7.36
C HIS A 42 -2.48 -9.27 -8.44
N GLY A 43 -2.85 -9.94 -9.54
CA GLY A 43 -1.97 -10.12 -10.70
C GLY A 43 -1.82 -8.82 -11.51
N PRO A 44 -2.63 -8.56 -12.56
CA PRO A 44 -2.58 -7.29 -13.31
C PRO A 44 -2.89 -6.01 -12.50
N TRP A 45 -3.37 -6.16 -11.26
CA TRP A 45 -3.74 -5.13 -10.27
C TRP A 45 -3.70 -3.65 -10.75
N PRO A 46 -4.69 -3.21 -11.54
CA PRO A 46 -4.71 -1.85 -12.10
C PRO A 46 -4.74 -0.75 -11.02
N GLN A 47 -5.34 -1.04 -9.87
CA GLN A 47 -5.36 -0.12 -8.73
C GLN A 47 -3.95 0.09 -8.15
N GLY A 48 -3.10 -0.94 -8.15
CA GLY A 48 -1.70 -0.82 -7.74
C GLY A 48 -0.91 0.13 -8.62
N LEU A 49 -1.14 0.09 -9.94
CA LEU A 49 -0.57 1.07 -10.88
C LEU A 49 -1.06 2.49 -10.60
N ALA A 50 -2.35 2.68 -10.26
CA ALA A 50 -2.87 3.99 -9.88
C ALA A 50 -2.21 4.53 -8.60
N PHE A 51 -1.95 3.67 -7.61
CA PHE A 51 -1.22 4.05 -6.38
C PHE A 51 0.24 4.40 -6.66
N PHE A 52 0.89 3.68 -7.59
CA PHE A 52 2.24 4.03 -8.03
C PHE A 52 2.30 5.42 -8.67
N GLU A 53 1.35 5.75 -9.55
CA GLU A 53 1.28 7.08 -10.15
C GLU A 53 0.98 8.18 -9.11
N GLU A 54 0.17 7.89 -8.08
CA GLU A 54 -0.02 8.79 -6.94
C GLU A 54 1.30 9.04 -6.18
N LEU A 55 2.03 7.96 -5.86
CA LEU A 55 3.34 8.04 -5.21
C LEU A 55 4.33 8.89 -6.03
N ARG A 56 4.38 8.68 -7.36
CA ARG A 56 5.24 9.46 -8.25
C ARG A 56 4.91 10.95 -8.19
N ARG A 57 3.64 11.34 -8.27
CA ARG A 57 3.24 12.75 -8.21
C ARG A 57 3.67 13.42 -6.90
N VAL A 58 3.51 12.72 -5.77
CA VAL A 58 3.96 13.24 -4.46
C VAL A 58 5.49 13.42 -4.45
N ALA A 59 6.24 12.45 -4.97
CA ALA A 59 7.69 12.53 -5.01
C ALA A 59 8.19 13.70 -5.89
N LEU A 60 7.60 13.91 -7.07
CA LEU A 60 7.95 15.05 -7.93
C LEU A 60 7.59 16.39 -7.27
N ALA A 61 6.44 16.49 -6.61
CA ALA A 61 6.03 17.71 -5.92
C ALA A 61 6.95 18.07 -4.75
N ALA A 62 7.53 17.07 -4.07
CA ALA A 62 8.49 17.29 -2.97
C ALA A 62 9.90 17.70 -3.46
N GLN A 63 10.16 17.68 -4.77
CA GLN A 63 11.44 18.06 -5.38
C GLN A 63 11.44 19.49 -5.94
N LEU A 64 10.31 20.19 -5.88
CA LEU A 64 10.13 21.59 -6.27
C LEU A 64 10.02 22.46 -5.01
#